data_AF-A0AAD5PKI0-F1
#
_entry.id   AF-A0AAD5PKI0-F1
#
_cell.length_a   1.000
_cell.length_b   1.000
_cell.length_c   1.000
_cell.angle_alpha   90.00
_cell.angle_beta   90.00
_cell.angle_gamma   90.00
#
_symmetry.space_group_name_H-M   'P 1'
#
loop_
_entity.id
_entity.type
_entity.pdbx_description
1 polymer ?
#
loop_
_entity_poly.entity_id
_entity_poly.type
_entity_poly.pdbx_seq_one_letter_code
_entity_poly.pdbx_strand_id
1 'polypeptide(L)'
;MSSSRSSASVGSTYTRKLYFDPRADQADTGGYWITDHELRQKLANLIDTEEKIKNASVYSNPLSSWQMTNIWLYHAFVVIETNDWWWSIEKNMESITIQRSKNLESVRDMYQRKKRTTGWTPLTKIRKNETTGGGNTTIKELINYIWRKDCLNDVYHLLDENCQKFAAMVFDRIKSPYNDQVYFDEAADQPRFSASSCYMSVDKVFSEVQRLSASETFTKLEIYKVPISSWNIPDFFVPVFLLPLFLIITVPIAAPIVAAISALGYSTAKKSELFSHYLFVVFETNEGTYWSFERLPTRFTIQRARNKDILLKECQRISRGTWLSKANLEKLNVAVRHQNMNAVLEFIWKKDKLVMFYMPAGLCSQIALRIYDQFKGK
;
A
#
# COMPACT_ATOMS: atom_id res chain seq x y z
N MET A 1 -47.21 -0.88 28.79
CA MET A 1 -46.53 -1.41 27.58
C MET A 1 -45.15 -0.77 27.52
N SER A 2 -44.15 -1.41 28.11
CA SER A 2 -42.75 -0.94 28.06
C SER A 2 -42.04 -1.68 26.94
N SER A 3 -41.70 -0.95 25.89
CA SER A 3 -40.87 -1.45 24.79
C SER A 3 -39.43 -1.59 25.27
N SER A 4 -39.00 -2.83 25.51
CA SER A 4 -37.60 -3.19 25.71
C SER A 4 -36.80 -2.87 24.45
N ARG A 5 -35.97 -1.82 24.51
CA ARG A 5 -34.91 -1.58 23.53
C ARG A 5 -33.90 -2.72 23.66
N SER A 6 -33.89 -3.63 22.70
CA SER A 6 -32.83 -4.63 22.56
C SER A 6 -31.52 -3.90 22.26
N SER A 7 -30.62 -3.91 23.23
CA SER A 7 -29.23 -3.50 23.11
C SER A 7 -28.56 -4.30 21.99
N ALA A 8 -28.08 -3.62 20.96
CA ALA A 8 -27.19 -4.19 19.95
C ALA A 8 -25.98 -4.81 20.67
N SER A 9 -25.69 -6.08 20.37
CA SER A 9 -24.56 -6.80 20.95
C SER A 9 -23.25 -6.10 20.56
N VAL A 10 -22.58 -5.57 21.57
CA VAL A 10 -21.23 -5.01 21.51
C VAL A 10 -20.31 -5.98 20.78
N GLY A 11 -19.60 -5.48 19.77
CA GLY A 11 -18.69 -6.24 18.92
C GLY A 11 -17.68 -7.04 19.74
N SER A 12 -17.61 -8.34 19.43
CA SER A 12 -16.66 -9.29 20.00
C SER A 12 -15.22 -8.78 19.88
N THR A 13 -14.43 -9.04 20.92
CA THR A 13 -13.02 -8.70 21.12
C THR A 13 -12.10 -9.29 20.02
N TYR A 14 -12.06 -8.68 18.84
CA TYR A 14 -11.16 -9.09 17.76
C TYR A 14 -9.69 -9.01 18.22
N THR A 15 -8.96 -10.13 18.17
CA THR A 15 -7.67 -10.24 18.86
C THR A 15 -6.50 -9.64 18.08
N ARG A 16 -6.71 -9.27 16.81
CA ARG A 16 -5.69 -8.72 15.88
C ARG A 16 -4.47 -9.64 15.69
N LYS A 17 -4.65 -10.94 15.89
CA LYS A 17 -3.60 -11.95 15.73
C LYS A 17 -3.51 -12.41 14.29
N LEU A 18 -2.35 -12.94 13.92
CA LEU A 18 -2.15 -13.62 12.65
C LEU A 18 -1.75 -15.07 12.89
N TYR A 19 -2.36 -15.97 12.13
CA TYR A 19 -2.05 -17.39 12.12
C TYR A 19 -1.39 -17.73 10.78
N PHE A 20 -0.20 -18.34 10.82
CA PHE A 20 0.50 -18.80 9.62
C PHE A 20 0.95 -20.25 9.75
N ASP A 21 0.41 -21.11 8.89
CA ASP A 21 0.79 -22.53 8.78
C ASP A 21 1.49 -22.82 7.45
N PRO A 22 2.81 -23.04 7.45
CA PRO A 22 3.58 -23.22 6.22
C PRO A 22 3.45 -24.62 5.60
N ARG A 23 2.82 -25.58 6.30
CA ARG A 23 2.76 -27.01 5.96
C ARG A 23 1.48 -27.67 6.51
N ALA A 24 0.32 -27.21 6.05
CA ALA A 24 -0.98 -27.66 6.57
C ALA A 24 -1.30 -29.15 6.28
N ASP A 25 -0.55 -29.80 5.40
CA ASP A 25 -0.59 -31.24 5.08
C ASP A 25 0.29 -32.12 5.97
N GLN A 26 1.17 -31.54 6.79
CA GLN A 26 2.07 -32.31 7.65
C GLN A 26 1.52 -32.46 9.07
N ALA A 27 2.21 -33.21 9.93
CA ALA A 27 1.85 -33.30 11.34
C ALA A 27 1.91 -31.93 12.03
N ASP A 28 1.09 -31.75 13.07
CA ASP A 28 1.05 -30.50 13.85
C ASP A 28 2.35 -30.36 14.67
N THR A 29 3.03 -29.24 14.47
CA THR A 29 4.27 -28.88 15.16
C THR A 29 4.07 -27.72 16.15
N GLY A 30 2.86 -27.16 16.21
CA GLY A 30 2.54 -25.95 16.97
C GLY A 30 3.23 -24.68 16.46
N GLY A 31 3.00 -23.56 17.17
CA GLY A 31 3.74 -22.30 16.94
C GLY A 31 3.30 -21.45 15.74
N TYR A 32 2.04 -21.57 15.31
CA TYR A 32 1.52 -20.88 14.12
C TYR A 32 1.12 -19.42 14.34
N TRP A 33 0.92 -19.00 15.58
CA TRP A 33 0.57 -17.63 15.90
C TRP A 33 1.79 -16.73 15.76
N ILE A 34 1.65 -15.68 14.95
CA ILE A 34 2.72 -14.74 14.66
C ILE A 34 2.19 -13.30 14.61
N THR A 35 3.12 -12.36 14.70
CA THR A 35 2.92 -10.96 14.39
C THR A 35 2.95 -10.72 12.88
N ASP A 36 2.45 -9.55 12.49
CA ASP A 36 2.55 -9.01 11.14
C ASP A 36 4.00 -8.88 10.61
N HIS A 37 4.92 -8.45 11.47
CA HIS A 37 6.34 -8.33 11.13
C HIS A 37 6.98 -9.71 10.93
N GLU A 38 6.70 -10.65 11.84
CA GLU A 38 7.16 -12.03 11.73
C GLU A 38 6.61 -12.71 10.48
N LEU A 39 5.40 -12.37 10.02
CA LEU A 39 4.87 -12.90 8.76
C LEU A 39 5.78 -12.50 7.61
N ARG A 40 6.06 -11.21 7.41
CA ARG A 40 6.92 -10.76 6.31
C ARG A 40 8.31 -11.38 6.36
N GLN A 41 8.89 -11.56 7.55
CA GLN A 41 10.16 -12.25 7.73
C GLN A 41 10.08 -13.74 7.40
N LYS A 42 9.08 -14.46 7.94
CA LYS A 42 8.86 -15.88 7.67
C LYS A 42 8.59 -16.12 6.19
N LEU A 43 7.81 -15.27 5.53
CA LEU A 43 7.54 -15.38 4.10
C LEU A 43 8.80 -15.13 3.27
N ALA A 44 9.63 -14.14 3.62
CA ALA A 44 10.90 -13.91 2.95
C ALA A 44 11.84 -15.12 3.02
N ASN A 45 11.75 -15.91 4.10
CA ASN A 45 12.58 -17.11 4.29
C ASN A 45 11.94 -18.40 3.74
N LEU A 46 10.61 -18.44 3.59
CA LEU A 46 9.85 -19.67 3.28
C LEU A 46 9.25 -19.70 1.87
N ILE A 47 9.02 -18.55 1.27
CA ILE A 47 8.46 -18.43 -0.08
C ILE A 47 9.59 -18.01 -1.01
N ASP A 48 9.67 -18.69 -2.14
CA ASP A 48 10.37 -18.12 -3.29
C ASP A 48 9.73 -16.75 -3.61
N THR A 49 10.54 -15.70 -3.64
CA THR A 49 10.07 -14.34 -3.96
C THR A 49 9.38 -14.26 -5.32
N GLU A 50 9.59 -15.26 -6.18
CA GLU A 50 9.02 -15.40 -7.51
C GLU A 50 7.84 -16.39 -7.59
N GLU A 51 7.29 -16.84 -6.45
CA GLU A 51 6.13 -17.73 -6.43
C GLU A 51 4.88 -17.04 -7.02
N LYS A 52 4.70 -17.21 -8.34
CA LYS A 52 3.61 -16.62 -9.12
C LYS A 52 2.29 -17.32 -8.86
N ILE A 53 1.24 -16.52 -8.80
CA ILE A 53 -0.14 -17.01 -8.71
C ILE A 53 -0.57 -17.50 -10.10
N LYS A 54 -1.00 -18.76 -10.20
CA LYS A 54 -1.65 -19.30 -11.40
C LYS A 54 -3.11 -18.95 -11.43
N ASN A 55 -3.82 -19.33 -10.37
CA ASN A 55 -5.25 -19.15 -10.22
C ASN A 55 -5.58 -18.74 -8.79
N ALA A 56 -6.66 -17.98 -8.63
CA ALA A 56 -7.27 -17.73 -7.34
C ALA A 56 -8.76 -18.03 -7.41
N SER A 57 -9.35 -18.41 -6.29
CA SER A 57 -10.77 -18.74 -6.22
C SER A 57 -11.36 -18.33 -4.89
N VAL A 58 -12.53 -17.71 -4.92
CA VAL A 58 -13.31 -17.46 -3.70
C VAL A 58 -14.11 -18.71 -3.38
N TYR A 59 -13.97 -19.19 -2.15
CA TYR A 59 -14.75 -20.26 -1.59
C TYR A 59 -15.64 -19.75 -0.46
N SER A 60 -16.71 -20.49 -0.19
CA SER A 60 -17.60 -20.23 0.94
C SER A 60 -18.00 -21.49 1.69
N ASN A 61 -18.24 -21.35 3.00
CA ASN A 61 -18.78 -22.41 3.86
C ASN A 61 -19.79 -21.83 4.87
N PRO A 62 -20.67 -22.67 5.44
CA PRO A 62 -21.57 -22.23 6.52
C PRO A 62 -20.80 -21.69 7.72
N LEU A 63 -21.36 -20.69 8.41
CA LEU A 63 -20.90 -20.23 9.72
C LEU A 63 -21.17 -21.29 10.82
N SER A 64 -22.23 -22.07 10.69
CA SER A 64 -22.64 -23.10 11.65
C SER A 64 -23.10 -24.37 10.94
N SER A 65 -22.79 -25.52 11.52
CA SER A 65 -23.19 -26.84 11.03
C SER A 65 -24.71 -27.06 11.03
N TRP A 66 -25.44 -26.26 11.81
CA TRP A 66 -26.90 -26.31 11.92
C TRP A 66 -27.62 -25.47 10.87
N GLN A 67 -26.90 -24.71 10.03
CA GLN A 67 -27.53 -23.92 8.98
C GLN A 67 -28.12 -24.81 7.89
N MET A 68 -29.36 -24.54 7.49
CA MET A 68 -30.01 -25.23 6.38
C MET A 68 -29.71 -24.60 5.01
N THR A 69 -29.29 -23.32 4.98
CA THR A 69 -28.91 -22.59 3.77
C THR A 69 -27.80 -21.58 4.06
N ASN A 70 -26.96 -21.31 3.05
CA ASN A 70 -25.83 -20.39 3.10
C ASN A 70 -26.11 -19.07 2.34
N ILE A 71 -27.36 -18.78 1.96
CA ILE A 71 -27.67 -17.63 1.09
C ILE A 71 -27.33 -16.28 1.73
N TRP A 72 -27.56 -16.12 3.05
CA TRP A 72 -27.41 -14.84 3.74
C TRP A 72 -26.25 -14.80 4.76
N LEU A 73 -25.81 -15.95 5.24
CA LEU A 73 -24.82 -16.05 6.33
C LEU A 73 -23.83 -17.16 6.01
N TYR A 74 -22.69 -16.77 5.45
CA TYR A 74 -21.61 -17.68 5.11
C TYR A 74 -20.24 -17.05 5.39
N HIS A 75 -19.27 -17.90 5.70
CA HIS A 75 -17.87 -17.52 5.74
C HIS A 75 -17.29 -17.57 4.33
N ALA A 76 -16.47 -16.58 3.97
CA ALA A 76 -15.78 -16.52 2.69
C ALA A 76 -14.26 -16.53 2.89
N PHE A 77 -13.56 -17.23 2.00
CA PHE A 77 -12.10 -17.33 2.01
C PHE A 77 -11.57 -17.46 0.58
N VAL A 78 -10.29 -17.15 0.40
CA VAL A 78 -9.63 -17.27 -0.91
C VAL A 78 -8.69 -18.46 -0.89
N VAL A 79 -8.77 -19.31 -1.92
CA VAL A 79 -7.79 -20.36 -2.19
C VAL A 79 -6.99 -19.97 -3.43
N ILE A 80 -5.68 -20.11 -3.36
CA ILE A 80 -4.74 -19.66 -4.39
C ILE A 80 -3.87 -20.83 -4.81
N GLU A 81 -3.73 -21.01 -6.12
CA GLU A 81 -2.87 -21.99 -6.75
C GLU A 81 -1.60 -21.31 -7.25
N THR A 82 -0.44 -21.88 -6.95
CA THR A 82 0.86 -21.46 -7.50
C THR A 82 1.50 -22.62 -8.27
N ASN A 83 2.77 -22.50 -8.65
CA ASN A 83 3.50 -23.60 -9.28
C ASN A 83 3.58 -24.84 -8.39
N ASP A 84 3.77 -24.63 -7.09
CA ASP A 84 4.21 -25.66 -6.16
C ASP A 84 3.30 -25.81 -4.96
N TRP A 85 2.40 -24.86 -4.70
CA TRP A 85 1.63 -24.82 -3.48
C TRP A 85 0.19 -24.40 -3.73
N TRP A 86 -0.66 -24.89 -2.84
CA TRP A 86 -1.99 -24.35 -2.60
C TRP A 86 -1.94 -23.51 -1.34
N TRP A 87 -2.55 -22.34 -1.38
CA TRP A 87 -2.66 -21.42 -0.26
C TRP A 87 -4.14 -21.20 0.07
N SER A 88 -4.45 -20.93 1.34
CA SER A 88 -5.71 -20.27 1.71
C SER A 88 -5.47 -19.07 2.61
N ILE A 89 -6.23 -18.01 2.35
CA ILE A 89 -6.19 -16.76 3.10
C ILE A 89 -7.62 -16.39 3.49
N GLU A 90 -7.83 -16.11 4.77
CA GLU A 90 -9.14 -15.75 5.31
C GLU A 90 -9.05 -14.93 6.58
N LYS A 91 -10.14 -14.23 6.92
CA LYS A 91 -10.26 -13.42 8.13
C LYS A 91 -11.52 -13.77 8.89
N ASN A 92 -11.41 -13.97 10.20
CA ASN A 92 -12.55 -14.15 11.10
C ASN A 92 -12.43 -13.21 12.33
N MET A 93 -13.28 -13.45 13.34
CA MET A 93 -13.29 -12.70 14.61
C MET A 93 -12.03 -12.88 15.47
N GLU A 94 -11.22 -13.88 15.21
CA GLU A 94 -10.05 -14.17 16.02
C GLU A 94 -8.81 -13.61 15.34
N SER A 95 -8.66 -13.84 14.04
CA SER A 95 -7.42 -13.59 13.33
C SER A 95 -7.58 -13.51 11.81
N ILE A 96 -6.49 -13.10 11.15
CA ILE A 96 -6.23 -13.47 9.75
C ILE A 96 -5.46 -14.79 9.76
N THR A 97 -5.96 -15.77 9.01
CA THR A 97 -5.32 -17.08 8.82
C THR A 97 -4.75 -17.16 7.41
N ILE A 98 -3.47 -17.51 7.32
CA ILE A 98 -2.78 -17.84 6.08
C ILE A 98 -2.22 -19.25 6.25
N GLN A 99 -2.50 -20.14 5.33
CA GLN A 99 -1.95 -21.50 5.38
C GLN A 99 -1.61 -21.97 3.97
N ARG A 100 -0.60 -22.84 3.85
CA ARG A 100 -0.23 -23.44 2.56
C ARG A 100 0.02 -24.93 2.67
N SER A 101 -0.14 -25.62 1.55
CA SER A 101 0.01 -27.06 1.46
C SER A 101 0.35 -27.52 0.05
N LYS A 102 0.92 -28.71 -0.09
CA LYS A 102 1.00 -29.39 -1.39
C LYS A 102 -0.35 -29.92 -1.88
N ASN A 103 -1.33 -30.06 -0.98
CA ASN A 103 -2.64 -30.63 -1.29
C ASN A 103 -3.74 -29.55 -1.23
N LEU A 104 -4.59 -29.49 -2.26
CA LEU A 104 -5.72 -28.56 -2.32
C LEU A 104 -6.67 -28.78 -1.14
N GLU A 105 -7.00 -30.03 -0.83
CA GLU A 105 -7.90 -30.43 0.25
C GLU A 105 -7.45 -29.85 1.60
N SER A 106 -6.14 -29.85 1.87
CA SER A 106 -5.57 -29.35 3.12
C SER A 106 -5.72 -27.85 3.32
N VAL A 107 -6.01 -27.07 2.28
CA VAL A 107 -6.30 -25.64 2.41
C VAL A 107 -7.75 -25.28 2.12
N ARG A 108 -8.42 -26.05 1.25
CA ARG A 108 -9.83 -25.90 0.90
C ARG A 108 -10.74 -26.39 2.01
N ASP A 109 -10.50 -27.60 2.52
CA ASP A 109 -11.41 -28.29 3.44
C ASP A 109 -11.02 -28.14 4.90
N MET A 110 -9.82 -27.63 5.17
CA MET A 110 -9.29 -27.45 6.51
C MET A 110 -9.08 -25.96 6.83
N TYR A 111 -9.31 -25.60 8.09
CA TYR A 111 -9.05 -24.31 8.70
C TYR A 111 -8.26 -24.54 9.98
N GLN A 112 -7.02 -24.04 10.05
CA GLN A 112 -6.15 -24.25 11.23
C GLN A 112 -6.10 -25.73 11.65
N ARG A 113 -5.87 -26.62 10.67
CA ARG A 113 -5.80 -28.09 10.84
C ARG A 113 -7.09 -28.76 11.33
N LYS A 114 -8.21 -28.05 11.38
CA LYS A 114 -9.54 -28.60 11.65
C LYS A 114 -10.38 -28.61 10.39
N LYS A 115 -11.28 -29.60 10.23
CA LYS A 115 -12.23 -29.58 9.10
C LYS A 115 -13.08 -28.32 9.17
N ARG A 116 -13.22 -27.64 8.03
CA ARG A 116 -14.17 -26.54 7.89
C ARG A 116 -15.58 -27.02 8.14
N THR A 117 -16.39 -26.14 8.68
CA THR A 117 -17.82 -26.37 8.87
C THR A 117 -18.47 -26.71 7.54
N THR A 118 -19.18 -27.84 7.52
CA THR A 118 -20.14 -28.19 6.48
C THR A 118 -21.47 -28.49 7.16
N GLY A 119 -22.57 -28.13 6.52
CA GLY A 119 -23.89 -28.48 7.03
C GLY A 119 -24.35 -29.85 6.53
N TRP A 120 -25.50 -30.31 7.01
CA TRP A 120 -26.02 -31.65 6.75
C TRP A 120 -26.62 -31.81 5.34
N THR A 121 -26.80 -30.73 4.59
CA THR A 121 -27.39 -30.77 3.25
C THR A 121 -26.34 -30.53 2.15
N PRO A 122 -26.57 -30.98 0.90
CA PRO A 122 -25.72 -30.63 -0.23
C PRO A 122 -25.58 -29.11 -0.44
N LEU A 123 -26.61 -28.33 -0.07
CA LEU A 123 -26.61 -26.88 -0.17
C LEU A 123 -25.66 -26.21 0.83
N THR A 124 -25.19 -26.94 1.83
CA THR A 124 -24.33 -26.44 2.92
C THR A 124 -22.91 -27.00 2.86
N LYS A 125 -22.52 -27.58 1.71
CA LYS A 125 -21.13 -27.95 1.41
C LYS A 125 -20.29 -26.71 1.14
N ILE A 126 -18.97 -26.89 1.15
CA ILE A 126 -18.02 -25.88 0.69
C ILE A 126 -18.30 -25.61 -0.80
N ARG A 127 -18.46 -24.35 -1.17
CA ARG A 127 -18.77 -23.93 -2.54
C ARG A 127 -17.63 -23.10 -3.10
N LYS A 128 -17.25 -23.38 -4.34
CA LYS A 128 -16.41 -22.51 -5.16
C LYS A 128 -17.33 -21.49 -5.83
N ASN A 129 -17.11 -20.21 -5.56
CA ASN A 129 -18.01 -19.14 -6.00
C ASN A 129 -17.48 -18.46 -7.27
N GLU A 130 -16.20 -18.09 -7.28
CA GLU A 130 -15.57 -17.39 -8.41
C GLU A 130 -14.14 -17.90 -8.62
N THR A 131 -13.60 -17.72 -9.82
CA THR A 131 -12.20 -18.05 -10.19
C THR A 131 -11.63 -16.99 -11.11
N THR A 132 -10.37 -16.64 -10.90
CA THR A 132 -9.59 -15.76 -11.78
C THR A 132 -8.20 -16.34 -12.01
N GLY A 133 -7.59 -16.00 -13.15
CA GLY A 133 -6.15 -16.18 -13.33
C GLY A 133 -5.35 -15.19 -12.48
N GLY A 134 -4.12 -15.55 -12.11
CA GLY A 134 -3.25 -14.74 -11.26
C GLY A 134 -2.43 -13.65 -11.98
N GLY A 135 -2.35 -13.74 -13.30
CA GLY A 135 -1.54 -12.83 -14.11
C GLY A 135 -0.06 -12.89 -13.73
N ASN A 136 0.54 -11.72 -13.47
CA ASN A 136 1.94 -11.59 -13.07
C ASN A 136 2.13 -11.39 -11.55
N THR A 137 1.06 -11.51 -10.76
CA THR A 137 1.10 -11.25 -9.31
C THR A 137 1.76 -12.40 -8.56
N THR A 138 2.62 -12.08 -7.58
CA THR A 138 3.23 -13.09 -6.69
C THR A 138 2.53 -13.16 -5.35
N ILE A 139 2.71 -14.27 -4.62
CA ILE A 139 2.20 -14.37 -3.23
C ILE A 139 2.78 -13.27 -2.34
N LYS A 140 4.06 -12.94 -2.52
CA LYS A 140 4.72 -11.87 -1.75
C LYS A 140 4.07 -10.52 -1.98
N GLU A 141 3.76 -10.18 -3.23
CA GLU A 141 3.04 -8.95 -3.58
C GLU A 141 1.64 -8.91 -2.96
N LEU A 142 0.91 -10.04 -2.97
CA LEU A 142 -0.40 -10.14 -2.34
C LEU A 142 -0.35 -9.94 -0.81
N ILE A 143 0.64 -10.52 -0.13
CA ILE A 143 0.78 -10.31 1.31
C ILE A 143 1.17 -8.87 1.63
N ASN A 144 2.07 -8.26 0.86
CA ASN A 144 2.39 -6.83 1.00
C ASN A 144 1.14 -5.96 0.82
N TYR A 145 0.23 -6.34 -0.08
CA TYR A 145 -1.06 -5.65 -0.24
C TYR A 145 -1.96 -5.76 1.00
N ILE A 146 -2.15 -6.98 1.52
CA ILE A 146 -2.95 -7.22 2.74
C ILE A 146 -2.39 -6.43 3.93
N TRP A 147 -1.06 -6.43 4.05
CA TRP A 147 -0.31 -5.66 5.04
C TRP A 147 -0.55 -4.15 4.90
N ARG A 148 -0.42 -3.64 3.67
CA ARG A 148 -0.57 -2.21 3.34
C ARG A 148 -1.95 -1.70 3.70
N LYS A 149 -2.98 -2.50 3.45
CA LYS A 149 -4.37 -2.20 3.83
C LYS A 149 -4.61 -2.21 5.35
N ASP A 150 -3.64 -2.66 6.14
CA ASP A 150 -3.71 -2.79 7.60
C ASP A 150 -4.91 -3.64 8.07
N CYS A 151 -5.20 -4.70 7.31
CA CYS A 151 -6.37 -5.55 7.52
C CYS A 151 -6.41 -6.18 8.92
N LEU A 152 -5.26 -6.32 9.58
CA LEU A 152 -5.16 -6.81 10.96
C LEU A 152 -5.73 -5.85 11.99
N ASN A 153 -5.82 -4.56 11.72
CA ASN A 153 -6.34 -3.56 12.66
C ASN A 153 -7.78 -3.14 12.36
N ASP A 154 -8.34 -3.56 11.22
CA ASP A 154 -9.74 -3.32 10.89
C ASP A 154 -10.67 -4.12 11.81
N VAL A 155 -11.56 -3.40 12.49
CA VAL A 155 -12.53 -3.94 13.45
C VAL A 155 -13.40 -4.99 12.76
N TYR A 156 -13.50 -6.18 13.36
CA TYR A 156 -14.33 -7.25 12.83
C TYR A 156 -15.79 -7.11 13.30
N HIS A 157 -16.72 -7.09 12.36
CA HIS A 157 -18.15 -7.11 12.58
C HIS A 157 -18.72 -8.35 11.89
N LEU A 158 -19.20 -9.31 12.70
CA LEU A 158 -19.78 -10.59 12.27
C LEU A 158 -20.96 -10.44 11.32
N LEU A 159 -21.81 -9.45 11.58
CA LEU A 159 -23.06 -9.21 10.86
C LEU A 159 -22.87 -8.29 9.63
N ASP A 160 -21.71 -7.65 9.48
CA ASP A 160 -21.46 -6.63 8.45
C ASP A 160 -20.53 -7.13 7.32
N GLU A 161 -20.56 -8.43 7.01
CA GLU A 161 -19.88 -9.01 5.83
C GLU A 161 -18.34 -8.98 5.85
N ASN A 162 -17.69 -8.83 7.01
CA ASN A 162 -16.24 -8.55 7.03
C ASN A 162 -15.34 -9.66 6.45
N CYS A 163 -15.70 -10.94 6.61
CA CYS A 163 -14.95 -12.02 5.95
C CYS A 163 -15.16 -12.00 4.42
N GLN A 164 -16.36 -11.66 3.96
CA GLN A 164 -16.72 -11.57 2.55
C GLN A 164 -16.02 -10.37 1.90
N LYS A 165 -16.03 -9.20 2.55
CA LYS A 165 -15.29 -8.00 2.14
C LYS A 165 -13.79 -8.26 2.09
N PHE A 166 -13.24 -8.95 3.09
CA PHE A 166 -11.83 -9.31 3.10
C PHE A 166 -11.49 -10.26 1.94
N ALA A 167 -12.27 -11.32 1.74
CA ALA A 167 -12.06 -12.27 0.65
C ALA A 167 -12.19 -11.60 -0.72
N ALA A 168 -13.19 -10.72 -0.91
CA ALA A 168 -13.37 -9.93 -2.12
C ALA A 168 -12.16 -9.03 -2.38
N MET A 169 -11.67 -8.29 -1.37
CA MET A 169 -10.50 -7.42 -1.51
C MET A 169 -9.22 -8.20 -1.88
N VAL A 170 -8.99 -9.38 -1.29
CA VAL A 170 -7.87 -10.25 -1.67
C VAL A 170 -8.02 -10.76 -3.10
N PHE A 171 -9.21 -11.23 -3.47
CA PHE A 171 -9.49 -11.77 -4.80
C PHE A 171 -9.42 -10.71 -5.89
N ASP A 172 -10.00 -9.53 -5.67
CA ASP A 172 -10.00 -8.41 -6.60
C ASP A 172 -8.60 -7.89 -6.86
N ARG A 173 -7.70 -7.91 -5.86
CA ARG A 173 -6.29 -7.57 -6.05
C ARG A 173 -5.61 -8.48 -7.08
N ILE A 174 -5.97 -9.76 -7.10
CA ILE A 174 -5.43 -10.75 -8.03
C ILE A 174 -6.10 -10.61 -9.40
N LYS A 175 -7.42 -10.45 -9.42
CA LYS A 175 -8.24 -10.30 -10.65
C LYS A 175 -7.90 -9.04 -11.44
N SER A 176 -7.70 -7.93 -10.74
CA SER A 176 -7.39 -6.64 -11.33
C SER A 176 -6.27 -5.98 -10.53
N PRO A 177 -4.99 -6.30 -10.84
CA PRO A 177 -3.88 -5.64 -10.18
C PRO A 177 -3.80 -4.18 -10.64
N TYR A 178 -4.53 -3.29 -9.97
CA TYR A 178 -4.64 -1.87 -10.31
C TYR A 178 -3.28 -1.15 -10.48
N ASN A 179 -3.33 -0.07 -11.28
CA ASN A 179 -2.29 0.82 -11.81
C ASN A 179 -1.47 1.63 -10.77
N ASP A 180 -1.23 1.12 -9.57
CA ASP A 180 -0.32 1.73 -8.58
C ASP A 180 1.14 1.60 -9.05
N GLN A 181 1.47 2.18 -10.21
CA GLN A 181 2.81 2.14 -10.78
C GLN A 181 3.69 3.18 -10.13
N VAL A 182 4.74 2.70 -9.48
CA VAL A 182 5.84 3.50 -8.96
C VAL A 182 6.98 3.35 -9.95
N TYR A 183 7.60 4.48 -10.29
CA TYR A 183 8.89 4.44 -10.95
C TYR A 183 9.95 4.15 -9.88
N PHE A 184 10.56 2.98 -9.97
CA PHE A 184 11.58 2.50 -9.05
C PHE A 184 12.86 2.19 -9.82
N ASP A 185 13.95 2.85 -9.43
CA ASP A 185 15.26 2.66 -10.04
C ASP A 185 16.30 2.32 -8.97
N GLU A 186 16.71 1.06 -8.91
CA GLU A 186 17.61 0.56 -7.86
C GLU A 186 19.08 1.01 -8.02
N ALA A 187 19.46 1.49 -9.21
CA ALA A 187 20.83 1.82 -9.57
C ALA A 187 20.86 2.90 -10.65
N ALA A 188 20.41 4.10 -10.29
CA ALA A 188 20.25 5.23 -11.22
C ALA A 188 21.56 5.71 -11.86
N ASP A 189 22.69 5.36 -11.27
CA ASP A 189 24.03 5.63 -11.76
C ASP A 189 24.57 4.58 -12.76
N GLN A 190 23.79 3.53 -13.07
CA GLN A 190 24.16 2.51 -14.06
C GLN A 190 23.46 2.73 -15.41
N PRO A 191 24.11 2.35 -16.54
CA PRO A 191 23.48 2.39 -17.86
C PRO A 191 22.24 1.50 -17.91
N ARG A 192 21.19 1.96 -18.59
CA ARG A 192 19.91 1.22 -18.66
C ARG A 192 19.65 0.68 -20.06
N PHE A 193 19.05 -0.51 -20.11
CA PHE A 193 18.55 -1.10 -21.34
C PHE A 193 17.19 -0.50 -21.77
N SER A 194 16.34 -0.06 -20.83
CA SER A 194 15.07 0.63 -21.11
C SER A 194 14.57 1.43 -19.91
N ALA A 195 13.83 2.52 -20.15
CA ALA A 195 13.15 3.29 -19.09
C ALA A 195 11.84 2.62 -18.62
N SER A 196 11.23 1.74 -19.44
CA SER A 196 9.98 1.05 -19.09
C SER A 196 10.15 -0.03 -18.04
N SER A 197 11.36 -0.58 -17.87
CA SER A 197 11.64 -1.64 -16.88
C SER A 197 11.63 -1.15 -15.43
N CYS A 198 11.67 0.16 -15.20
CA CYS A 198 11.67 0.76 -13.85
C CYS A 198 10.26 0.90 -13.26
N TYR A 199 9.20 0.72 -14.04
CA TYR A 199 7.84 0.80 -13.51
C TYR A 199 7.42 -0.54 -12.90
N MET A 200 6.95 -0.48 -11.67
CA MET A 200 6.44 -1.65 -10.97
C MET A 200 5.31 -1.29 -10.00
N SER A 201 4.56 -2.30 -9.55
CA SER A 201 3.52 -2.09 -8.54
C SER A 201 4.13 -1.65 -7.21
N VAL A 202 3.37 -0.89 -6.41
CA VAL A 202 3.76 -0.55 -5.02
C VAL A 202 4.19 -1.78 -4.24
N ASP A 203 3.44 -2.88 -4.33
CA ASP A 203 3.73 -4.10 -3.57
C ASP A 203 5.05 -4.77 -4.00
N LYS A 204 5.44 -4.60 -5.28
CA LYS A 204 6.75 -5.01 -5.80
C LYS A 204 7.87 -4.08 -5.31
N VAL A 205 7.64 -2.76 -5.27
CA VAL A 205 8.58 -1.79 -4.69
C VAL A 205 8.92 -2.13 -3.23
N PHE A 206 7.92 -2.49 -2.42
CA PHE A 206 8.16 -2.93 -1.04
C PHE A 206 9.14 -4.11 -0.97
N SER A 207 9.04 -5.05 -1.90
CA SER A 207 9.93 -6.22 -1.96
C SER A 207 11.35 -5.84 -2.33
N GLU A 208 11.54 -4.99 -3.35
CA GLU A 208 12.86 -4.55 -3.80
C GLU A 208 13.55 -3.64 -2.78
N VAL A 209 12.81 -2.68 -2.21
CA VAL A 209 13.33 -1.82 -1.15
C VAL A 209 13.74 -2.63 0.06
N GLN A 210 12.94 -3.62 0.48
CA GLN A 210 13.30 -4.48 1.61
C GLN A 210 14.61 -5.24 1.35
N ARG A 211 14.81 -5.76 0.14
CA ARG A 211 16.04 -6.44 -0.26
C ARG A 211 17.24 -5.49 -0.23
N LEU A 212 17.10 -4.30 -0.81
CA LEU A 212 18.20 -3.34 -0.98
C LEU A 212 18.58 -2.59 0.31
N SER A 213 17.61 -2.35 1.19
CA SER A 213 17.81 -1.59 2.43
C SER A 213 18.06 -2.45 3.67
N ALA A 214 18.23 -3.78 3.50
CA ALA A 214 18.47 -4.69 4.61
C ALA A 214 19.74 -4.36 5.41
N SER A 215 20.78 -3.87 4.74
CA SER A 215 22.05 -3.44 5.36
C SER A 215 22.23 -1.92 5.44
N GLU A 216 21.28 -1.15 4.90
CA GLU A 216 21.40 0.31 4.80
C GLU A 216 20.55 0.98 5.88
N THR A 217 21.14 1.94 6.59
CA THR A 217 20.45 2.86 7.50
C THR A 217 20.80 4.29 7.15
N PHE A 218 19.85 5.19 7.36
CA PHE A 218 20.01 6.60 7.05
C PHE A 218 20.97 7.27 8.03
N THR A 219 21.92 8.02 7.48
CA THR A 219 22.86 8.86 8.22
C THR A 219 22.49 10.33 8.10
N LYS A 220 21.91 10.72 6.96
CA LYS A 220 21.58 12.11 6.65
C LYS A 220 20.33 12.21 5.79
N LEU A 221 19.56 13.28 6.00
CA LEU A 221 18.39 13.61 5.21
C LEU A 221 18.51 15.04 4.71
N GLU A 222 18.30 15.22 3.40
CA GLU A 222 18.36 16.48 2.69
C GLU A 222 17.01 16.68 1.98
N ILE A 223 16.35 17.82 2.18
CA ILE A 223 15.19 18.22 1.36
C ILE A 223 15.65 19.27 0.35
N TYR A 224 15.14 19.14 -0.87
CA TYR A 224 15.53 19.94 -2.01
C TYR A 224 14.32 20.65 -2.60
N LYS A 225 14.52 21.91 -2.97
CA LYS A 225 13.50 22.77 -3.57
C LYS A 225 13.85 23.11 -5.02
N VAL A 226 12.88 22.95 -5.92
CA VAL A 226 13.01 23.20 -7.37
C VAL A 226 11.81 24.03 -7.85
N PRO A 227 11.98 25.15 -8.56
CA PRO A 227 10.85 25.93 -9.07
C PRO A 227 9.97 25.11 -10.03
N ILE A 228 8.64 25.11 -9.84
CA ILE A 228 7.67 24.40 -10.70
C ILE A 228 7.61 25.01 -12.10
N SER A 229 7.89 26.32 -12.24
CA SER A 229 8.00 27.01 -13.54
C SER A 229 9.00 26.36 -14.49
N SER A 230 9.87 25.50 -13.96
CA SER A 230 10.87 24.80 -14.72
C SER A 230 10.34 23.51 -15.36
N TRP A 231 9.21 22.93 -14.92
CA TRP A 231 8.72 21.60 -15.34
C TRP A 231 8.17 21.51 -16.77
N ASN A 232 8.42 20.38 -17.43
CA ASN A 232 7.78 19.97 -18.70
C ASN A 232 6.48 19.20 -18.41
N ILE A 233 5.44 19.87 -17.92
CA ILE A 233 4.08 19.28 -17.90
C ILE A 233 3.34 19.80 -19.14
N PRO A 234 2.69 18.95 -19.96
CA PRO A 234 1.82 19.43 -21.03
C PRO A 234 0.78 20.42 -20.47
N ASP A 235 0.55 21.53 -21.17
CA ASP A 235 -0.21 22.72 -20.77
C ASP A 235 -1.65 22.47 -20.23
N PHE A 236 -2.14 21.23 -20.26
CA PHE A 236 -3.43 20.80 -19.73
C PHE A 236 -3.52 20.72 -18.19
N PHE A 237 -2.43 20.99 -17.46
CA PHE A 237 -2.33 20.74 -16.03
C PHE A 237 -2.12 21.99 -15.16
N VAL A 238 -2.38 23.18 -15.70
CA VAL A 238 -2.59 24.35 -14.84
C VAL A 238 -3.99 24.20 -14.23
N PRO A 239 -4.15 24.06 -12.91
CA PRO A 239 -5.46 24.15 -12.32
C PRO A 239 -6.03 25.51 -12.72
N VAL A 240 -7.26 25.55 -13.22
CA VAL A 240 -8.03 26.77 -13.55
C VAL A 240 -8.04 27.80 -12.39
N PHE A 241 -7.58 27.42 -11.19
CA PHE A 241 -7.33 28.27 -10.04
C PHE A 241 -6.19 29.31 -10.17
N LEU A 242 -5.40 29.29 -11.25
CA LEU A 242 -4.45 30.36 -11.57
C LEU A 242 -4.95 31.32 -12.67
N LEU A 243 -6.23 31.27 -13.04
CA LEU A 243 -6.82 32.46 -13.65
C LEU A 243 -6.87 33.54 -12.56
N PRO A 244 -6.26 34.71 -12.80
CA PRO A 244 -6.19 35.74 -11.79
C PRO A 244 -7.60 36.17 -11.41
N LEU A 245 -7.72 36.61 -10.16
CA LEU A 245 -8.83 37.24 -9.47
C LEU A 245 -9.60 38.37 -10.21
N PHE A 246 -9.50 38.50 -11.53
CA PHE A 246 -10.03 39.60 -12.33
C PHE A 246 -11.46 39.41 -12.86
N LEU A 247 -12.14 38.29 -12.56
CA LEU A 247 -13.55 38.09 -12.90
C LEU A 247 -14.41 37.96 -11.64
N ILE A 248 -14.35 38.96 -10.77
CA ILE A 248 -15.48 39.26 -9.87
C ILE A 248 -16.27 40.38 -10.56
N ILE A 249 -17.05 40.01 -11.57
CA ILE A 249 -18.14 40.84 -12.10
C ILE A 249 -19.43 40.03 -12.00
N THR A 250 -20.16 40.34 -10.93
CA THR A 250 -21.62 40.33 -10.78
C THR A 250 -22.41 39.05 -11.11
N VAL A 251 -22.53 38.13 -10.14
CA VAL A 251 -23.80 37.38 -9.94
C VAL A 251 -24.00 37.14 -8.43
N PRO A 252 -25.12 37.57 -7.81
CA PRO A 252 -25.33 37.44 -6.37
C PRO A 252 -26.16 36.19 -6.07
N ILE A 253 -25.60 34.98 -6.18
CA ILE A 253 -26.30 33.78 -5.69
C ILE A 253 -25.29 32.80 -5.05
N ALA A 254 -25.62 32.38 -3.82
CA ALA A 254 -25.00 31.32 -2.99
C ALA A 254 -23.85 31.73 -2.04
N ALA A 255 -24.23 32.52 -1.02
CA ALA A 255 -23.45 32.84 0.18
C ALA A 255 -23.06 31.69 1.16
N PRO A 256 -23.50 30.41 1.08
CA PRO A 256 -23.05 29.41 2.07
C PRO A 256 -21.70 28.72 1.77
N ILE A 257 -21.25 28.69 0.52
CA ILE A 257 -20.02 27.93 0.15
C ILE A 257 -18.75 28.76 0.44
N VAL A 258 -18.85 30.08 0.42
CA VAL A 258 -17.70 31.00 0.63
C VAL A 258 -17.27 31.04 2.11
N ALA A 259 -18.20 30.81 3.05
CA ALA A 259 -17.90 30.80 4.49
C ALA A 259 -17.06 29.58 4.92
N ALA A 260 -17.27 28.41 4.31
CA ALA A 260 -16.48 27.21 4.61
C ALA A 260 -15.03 27.30 4.08
N ILE A 261 -14.81 28.10 3.04
CA ILE A 261 -13.47 28.31 2.45
C ILE A 261 -12.70 29.41 3.20
N SER A 262 -13.38 30.38 3.81
CA SER A 262 -12.76 31.51 4.52
C SER A 262 -12.30 31.20 5.95
N ALA A 263 -12.72 30.08 6.55
CA ALA A 263 -12.22 29.63 7.86
C ALA A 263 -10.79 29.01 7.82
N LEU A 264 -10.17 28.89 6.64
CA LEU A 264 -8.79 28.38 6.45
C LEU A 264 -7.74 29.49 6.25
N GLY A 265 -8.00 30.65 6.86
CA GLY A 265 -7.17 31.87 6.81
C GLY A 265 -5.89 31.80 7.65
N TYR A 266 -5.09 30.75 7.50
CA TYR A 266 -3.71 30.72 7.99
C TYR A 266 -2.75 31.02 6.83
N SER A 267 -2.15 32.23 6.87
CA SER A 267 -1.02 32.73 6.06
C SER A 267 -1.04 32.47 4.54
N THR A 268 -1.44 33.50 3.79
CA THR A 268 -1.40 33.55 2.30
C THR A 268 0.01 33.44 1.71
N ALA A 269 1.06 33.89 2.42
CA ALA A 269 2.45 33.85 1.93
C ALA A 269 3.07 32.44 1.92
N LYS A 270 2.78 31.60 2.93
CA LYS A 270 3.25 30.21 2.97
C LYS A 270 2.57 29.35 1.90
N LYS A 271 1.31 29.66 1.57
CA LYS A 271 0.58 28.97 0.50
C LYS A 271 1.16 29.29 -0.87
N SER A 272 1.40 30.57 -1.22
CA SER A 272 1.96 30.93 -2.54
C SER A 272 3.32 30.29 -2.83
N GLU A 273 4.13 30.05 -1.80
CA GLU A 273 5.44 29.42 -1.92
C GLU A 273 5.37 27.89 -2.15
N LEU A 274 4.38 27.23 -1.56
CA LEU A 274 4.09 25.80 -1.76
C LEU A 274 3.60 25.49 -3.19
N PHE A 275 2.99 26.47 -3.88
CA PHE A 275 2.52 26.33 -5.25
C PHE A 275 3.55 26.71 -6.31
N SER A 276 4.66 27.36 -5.94
CA SER A 276 5.70 27.79 -6.88
C SER A 276 6.90 26.84 -6.93
N HIS A 277 7.05 25.96 -5.94
CA HIS A 277 8.17 25.04 -5.85
C HIS A 277 7.76 23.61 -5.60
N TYR A 278 8.54 22.75 -6.21
CA TYR A 278 8.54 21.33 -6.06
C TYR A 278 9.56 20.90 -5.00
N LEU A 279 9.18 19.96 -4.15
CA LEU A 279 10.05 19.41 -3.11
C LEU A 279 10.25 17.89 -3.30
N PHE A 280 11.48 17.45 -3.11
CA PHE A 280 11.83 16.03 -2.98
C PHE A 280 12.86 15.84 -1.88
N VAL A 281 12.99 14.62 -1.38
CA VAL A 281 13.94 14.28 -0.31
C VAL A 281 15.02 13.34 -0.81
N VAL A 282 16.22 13.50 -0.28
CA VAL A 282 17.36 12.60 -0.49
C VAL A 282 17.87 12.12 0.86
N PHE A 283 18.01 10.81 1.01
CA PHE A 283 18.60 10.16 2.15
C PHE A 283 20.01 9.68 1.79
N GLU A 284 20.98 9.94 2.66
CA GLU A 284 22.31 9.32 2.63
C GLU A 284 22.31 8.13 3.59
N THR A 285 23.01 7.06 3.23
CA THR A 285 23.10 5.85 4.05
C THR A 285 24.49 5.67 4.66
N ASN A 286 24.60 4.78 5.65
CA ASN A 286 25.88 4.34 6.22
C ASN A 286 26.76 3.56 5.22
N GLU A 287 26.18 3.06 4.13
CA GLU A 287 26.88 2.32 3.07
C GLU A 287 27.39 3.26 1.95
N GLY A 288 27.26 4.59 2.12
CA GLY A 288 27.66 5.57 1.11
C GLY A 288 26.74 5.58 -0.12
N THR A 289 25.53 5.04 -0.01
CA THR A 289 24.49 5.09 -1.03
C THR A 289 23.51 6.22 -0.73
N TYR A 290 22.76 6.61 -1.75
CA TYR A 290 21.76 7.66 -1.69
C TYR A 290 20.44 7.16 -2.22
N TRP A 291 19.37 7.59 -1.56
CA TRP A 291 18.01 7.34 -2.02
C TRP A 291 17.28 8.66 -2.26
N SER A 292 16.59 8.81 -3.38
CA SER A 292 15.61 9.90 -3.57
C SER A 292 14.19 9.38 -3.44
N PHE A 293 13.33 10.19 -2.86
CA PHE A 293 11.89 9.96 -2.84
C PHE A 293 11.15 11.19 -3.32
N GLU A 294 10.25 10.97 -4.27
CA GLU A 294 9.69 12.01 -5.08
C GLU A 294 8.21 11.70 -5.42
N ARG A 295 7.33 12.70 -5.33
CA ARG A 295 5.92 12.61 -5.78
C ARG A 295 5.70 13.56 -6.94
N LEU A 296 5.56 13.02 -8.16
CA LEU A 296 5.08 13.78 -9.31
C LEU A 296 3.54 13.79 -9.35
N PRO A 297 2.85 14.61 -10.14
CA PRO A 297 1.39 14.65 -10.21
C PRO A 297 0.75 13.30 -10.57
N THR A 298 1.42 12.53 -11.41
CA THR A 298 0.90 11.28 -12.00
C THR A 298 1.52 10.02 -11.41
N ARG A 299 2.65 10.12 -10.68
CA ARG A 299 3.37 8.95 -10.15
C ARG A 299 4.20 9.25 -8.91
N PHE A 300 4.61 8.20 -8.22
CA PHE A 300 5.73 8.24 -7.28
C PHE A 300 7.01 7.82 -7.99
N THR A 301 8.12 8.44 -7.62
CA THR A 301 9.46 8.17 -8.13
C THR A 301 10.37 7.88 -6.94
N ILE A 302 11.06 6.74 -6.98
CA ILE A 302 12.03 6.33 -5.97
C ILE A 302 13.28 5.88 -6.71
N GLN A 303 14.43 6.39 -6.32
CA GLN A 303 15.68 6.06 -6.98
C GLN A 303 16.76 5.82 -5.95
N ARG A 304 17.72 4.97 -6.30
CA ARG A 304 18.91 4.67 -5.50
C ARG A 304 20.15 4.82 -6.37
N ALA A 305 21.22 5.42 -5.84
CA ALA A 305 22.50 5.56 -6.53
C ALA A 305 23.66 5.59 -5.53
N ARG A 306 24.88 5.31 -5.99
CA ARG A 306 26.10 5.59 -5.22
C ARG A 306 26.58 7.02 -5.40
N ASN A 307 26.15 7.68 -6.49
CA ASN A 307 26.45 9.08 -6.74
C ASN A 307 25.20 9.97 -6.56
N LYS A 308 25.20 10.79 -5.51
CA LYS A 308 24.10 11.73 -5.23
C LYS A 308 23.82 12.68 -6.39
N ASP A 309 24.85 13.13 -7.11
CA ASP A 309 24.66 14.09 -8.20
C ASP A 309 23.80 13.51 -9.34
N ILE A 310 23.78 12.19 -9.51
CA ILE A 310 22.90 11.53 -10.48
C ILE A 310 21.43 11.69 -10.08
N LEU A 311 21.11 11.53 -8.79
CA LEU A 311 19.75 11.72 -8.29
C LEU A 311 19.30 13.17 -8.46
N LEU A 312 20.19 14.12 -8.17
CA LEU A 312 19.90 15.56 -8.33
C LEU A 312 19.70 15.93 -9.81
N LYS A 313 20.52 15.40 -10.71
CA LYS A 313 20.41 15.65 -12.16
C LYS A 313 19.16 15.05 -12.78
N GLU A 314 18.76 13.85 -12.37
CA GLU A 314 17.57 13.21 -12.93
C GLU A 314 16.29 13.94 -12.48
N CYS A 315 16.25 14.41 -11.23
CA CYS A 315 15.19 15.32 -10.76
C CYS A 315 15.17 16.64 -11.56
N GLN A 316 16.35 17.12 -12.02
CA GLN A 316 16.47 18.30 -12.88
C GLN A 316 16.04 18.06 -14.33
N ARG A 317 16.08 16.83 -14.88
CA ARG A 317 15.67 16.56 -16.28
C ARG A 317 14.18 16.73 -16.55
N ILE A 318 13.35 16.69 -15.51
CA ILE A 318 11.91 17.03 -15.61
C ILE A 318 11.74 18.54 -15.87
N SER A 319 12.77 19.34 -15.61
CA SER A 319 12.80 20.77 -15.91
C SER A 319 13.40 21.08 -17.28
N ARG A 320 12.83 22.05 -18.03
CA ARG A 320 13.34 22.50 -19.33
C ARG A 320 14.85 22.77 -19.25
N GLY A 321 15.53 22.46 -20.36
CA GLY A 321 16.95 22.73 -20.62
C GLY A 321 17.31 24.22 -20.62
N THR A 322 17.10 24.88 -19.49
CA THR A 322 17.87 26.06 -19.12
C THR A 322 19.07 25.58 -18.35
N TRP A 323 20.20 26.13 -18.73
CA TRP A 323 21.47 26.19 -18.04
C TRP A 323 21.30 26.80 -16.63
N LEU A 324 20.51 26.15 -15.79
CA LEU A 324 20.39 26.43 -14.38
C LEU A 324 21.54 25.65 -13.77
N SER A 325 22.61 26.40 -13.53
CA SER A 325 23.69 26.05 -12.63
C SER A 325 23.14 25.42 -11.35
N LYS A 326 24.03 24.80 -10.58
CA LYS A 326 23.89 24.37 -9.17
C LYS A 326 23.13 25.32 -8.19
N ALA A 327 22.52 26.41 -8.64
CA ALA A 327 22.34 27.66 -7.93
C ALA A 327 21.01 27.88 -7.19
N ASN A 328 19.96 27.07 -7.32
CA ASN A 328 18.70 27.33 -6.56
C ASN A 328 18.13 26.09 -5.84
N LEU A 329 18.96 25.11 -5.53
CA LEU A 329 18.58 24.01 -4.63
C LEU A 329 18.73 24.51 -3.20
N GLU A 330 17.69 25.15 -2.67
CA GLU A 330 17.61 25.38 -1.23
C GLU A 330 17.61 24.01 -0.53
N LYS A 331 18.55 23.87 0.40
CA LYS A 331 18.85 22.61 1.08
C LYS A 331 18.78 22.81 2.58
N LEU A 332 18.02 21.95 3.23
CA LEU A 332 18.05 21.77 4.69
C LEU A 332 18.52 20.36 4.98
N ASN A 333 19.54 20.19 5.82
CA ASN A 333 20.07 18.89 6.20
C ASN A 333 19.99 18.65 7.71
N VAL A 334 19.75 17.40 8.08
CA VAL A 334 19.59 16.97 9.47
C VAL A 334 20.15 15.56 9.63
N ALA A 335 20.62 15.25 10.84
CA ALA A 335 20.85 13.86 11.25
C ALA A 335 19.50 13.12 11.24
N VAL A 336 19.55 11.82 10.94
CA VAL A 336 18.35 10.99 10.80
C VAL A 336 18.33 9.96 11.92
N ARG A 337 17.12 9.52 12.29
CA ARG A 337 16.97 8.32 13.11
C ARG A 337 17.58 7.13 12.36
N HIS A 338 18.17 6.18 13.07
CA HIS A 338 18.67 4.90 12.52
C HIS A 338 17.51 4.05 11.94
N GLN A 339 16.97 4.49 10.82
CA GLN A 339 15.87 3.91 10.05
C GLN A 339 16.34 3.74 8.61
N ASN A 340 15.52 3.12 7.77
CA ASN A 340 15.85 2.86 6.37
C ASN A 340 14.66 3.11 5.46
N MET A 341 14.83 2.85 4.16
CA MET A 341 13.80 3.15 3.17
C MET A 341 12.51 2.35 3.36
N ASN A 342 12.54 1.18 4.03
CA ASN A 342 11.30 0.49 4.39
C ASN A 342 10.41 1.40 5.25
N ALA A 343 10.96 2.06 6.27
CA ALA A 343 10.20 2.93 7.17
C ALA A 343 9.51 4.08 6.41
N VAL A 344 10.16 4.63 5.38
CA VAL A 344 9.56 5.66 4.51
C VAL A 344 8.39 5.08 3.74
N LEU A 345 8.54 3.89 3.14
CA LEU A 345 7.43 3.23 2.45
C LEU A 345 6.25 2.95 3.40
N GLU A 346 6.52 2.49 4.62
CA GLU A 346 5.48 2.24 5.63
C GLU A 346 4.75 3.54 5.98
N PHE A 347 5.47 4.65 6.13
CA PHE A 347 4.88 5.96 6.42
C PHE A 347 3.96 6.44 5.29
N ILE A 348 4.36 6.23 4.02
CA ILE A 348 3.59 6.71 2.85
C ILE A 348 2.38 5.84 2.55
N TRP A 349 2.56 4.52 2.50
CA TRP A 349 1.57 3.63 1.92
C TRP A 349 0.73 2.85 2.95
N LYS A 350 1.12 2.75 4.22
CA LYS A 350 0.30 2.02 5.20
C LYS A 350 -1.05 2.70 5.41
N LYS A 351 -2.14 1.91 5.37
CA LYS A 351 -3.55 2.33 5.30
C LYS A 351 -3.89 3.21 4.09
N ASP A 352 -3.06 3.18 3.04
CA ASP A 352 -3.19 4.05 1.87
C ASP A 352 -3.32 5.55 2.20
N LYS A 353 -2.74 5.98 3.33
CA LYS A 353 -2.95 7.32 3.92
C LYS A 353 -2.68 8.47 2.95
N LEU A 354 -1.75 8.29 2.02
CA LEU A 354 -1.27 9.34 1.11
C LEU A 354 -1.42 8.96 -0.36
N VAL A 355 -2.24 7.94 -0.67
CA VAL A 355 -2.44 7.46 -2.05
C VAL A 355 -3.57 8.27 -2.71
N MET A 356 -3.20 9.37 -3.36
CA MET A 356 -4.02 9.94 -4.44
C MET A 356 -3.31 9.70 -5.76
N PHE A 357 -3.93 8.94 -6.67
CA PHE A 357 -3.40 8.66 -8.00
C PHE A 357 -3.02 9.93 -8.75
N TYR A 358 -3.91 10.92 -8.67
CA TYR A 358 -3.69 12.24 -9.22
C TYR A 358 -3.58 13.26 -8.09
N MET A 359 -2.45 13.96 -8.03
CA MET A 359 -2.21 15.03 -7.08
C MET A 359 -1.82 16.29 -7.84
N PRO A 360 -2.53 17.43 -7.63
CA PRO A 360 -2.12 18.70 -8.20
C PRO A 360 -0.65 19.01 -7.87
N ALA A 361 0.11 19.56 -8.82
CA ALA A 361 1.55 19.80 -8.66
C ALA A 361 1.92 20.57 -7.38
N GLY A 362 1.12 21.58 -7.00
CA GLY A 362 1.35 22.33 -5.76
C GLY A 362 1.02 21.60 -4.46
N LEU A 363 0.41 20.41 -4.53
CA LEU A 363 0.23 19.53 -3.38
C LEU A 363 1.30 18.43 -3.30
N CYS A 364 1.99 18.14 -4.39
CA CYS A 364 3.05 17.13 -4.44
C CYS A 364 4.16 17.37 -3.40
N SER A 365 4.56 18.64 -3.25
CA SER A 365 5.58 19.07 -2.28
C SER A 365 5.23 18.74 -0.82
N GLN A 366 3.95 18.57 -0.50
CA GLN A 366 3.54 18.24 0.86
C GLN A 366 4.00 16.84 1.29
N ILE A 367 4.12 15.89 0.36
CA ILE A 367 4.60 14.55 0.70
C ILE A 367 6.07 14.60 1.12
N ALA A 368 6.92 15.29 0.35
CA ALA A 368 8.33 15.48 0.70
C ALA A 368 8.50 16.17 2.06
N LEU A 369 7.71 17.21 2.36
CA LEU A 369 7.72 17.87 3.66
C LEU A 369 7.31 16.95 4.81
N ARG A 370 6.24 16.16 4.63
CA ARG A 370 5.79 15.20 5.64
C ARG A 370 6.84 14.13 5.91
N ILE A 371 7.51 13.64 4.86
CA ILE A 371 8.64 12.72 5.02
C ILE A 371 9.78 13.43 5.79
N TYR A 372 10.16 14.63 5.36
CA TYR A 372 11.23 15.39 6.02
C TYR A 372 10.94 15.60 7.52
N ASP A 373 9.74 16.06 7.86
CA ASP A 373 9.34 16.31 9.24
C ASP A 373 9.23 15.04 10.09
N GLN A 374 8.84 13.91 9.49
CA GLN A 374 8.75 12.63 10.19
C GLN A 374 10.13 12.04 10.51
N PHE A 375 11.09 12.17 9.59
CA PHE A 375 12.38 11.48 9.66
C PHE A 375 13.54 12.37 10.14
N LYS A 376 13.38 13.70 10.17
CA LYS A 376 14.38 14.58 10.78
C LYS A 376 14.61 14.21 12.24
N GLY A 377 15.87 14.07 12.63
CA GLY A 377 16.28 13.97 14.03
C GLY A 377 15.79 15.19 14.80
N LYS A 378 15.40 14.97 16.06
CA LYS A 378 15.12 16.08 16.99
C LYS A 378 16.41 16.59 17.58
#